data_AF-A0A662G8R5-F1
#
_entry.id   AF-A0A662G8R5-F1
#
_cell.length_a   1.000
_cell.length_b   1.000
_cell.length_c   1.000
_cell.angle_alpha   90.00
_cell.angle_beta   90.00
_cell.angle_gamma   90.00
#
_symmetry.space_group_name_H-M   'P 1'
#
loop_
_entity.id
_entity.type
_entity.pdbx_description
1 polymer ?
#
loop_
_entity_poly.entity_id
_entity_poly.type
_entity_poly.pdbx_seq_one_letter_code
_entity_poly.pdbx_strand_id
1 'polypeptide(L)'
;MVSGYIEQNKYWSRIAKECGVKFIPVVTPGFSNRLLYEAGIDPWLCERTDSTPEKFKEMCKGVLPYIDDDLRMVFIACGNEHTEGNAILALPEYLDIISEIFANR
;
A
#
# COMPACT_ATOMS: atom_id res chain seq x y z
N MET A 1 1.65 -11.70 1.54
CA MET A 1 1.50 -10.28 1.15
C MET A 1 1.09 -9.42 2.34
N VAL A 2 -0.13 -9.63 2.89
CA VAL A 2 -0.69 -8.82 3.98
C VAL A 2 0.21 -8.72 5.21
N SER A 3 0.61 -9.85 5.79
CA SER A 3 1.46 -9.88 7.00
C SER A 3 2.81 -9.19 6.80
N GLY A 4 3.44 -9.40 5.63
CA GLY A 4 4.69 -8.71 5.29
C GLY A 4 4.54 -7.19 5.25
N TYR A 5 3.42 -6.68 4.72
CA TYR A 5 3.11 -5.25 4.72
C TYR A 5 2.93 -4.68 6.13
N ILE A 6 2.21 -5.41 6.98
CA ILE A 6 1.96 -5.02 8.37
C ILE A 6 3.28 -4.99 9.15
N GLU A 7 4.11 -6.03 9.04
CA GLU A 7 5.40 -6.08 9.73
C GLU A 7 6.38 -5.01 9.23
N GLN A 8 6.35 -4.66 7.94
CA GLN A 8 7.13 -3.53 7.43
C GLN A 8 6.67 -2.20 8.05
N ASN A 9 5.36 -1.91 8.06
CA ASN A 9 4.84 -0.69 8.67
C ASN A 9 5.11 -0.63 10.18
N LYS A 10 5.03 -1.77 10.88
CA LYS A 10 5.42 -1.89 12.29
C LYS A 10 6.90 -1.60 12.51
N TYR A 11 7.76 -2.16 11.66
CA TYR A 11 9.20 -1.94 11.74
C TYR A 11 9.54 -0.46 11.52
N TRP A 12 9.05 0.13 10.43
CA TRP A 12 9.37 1.52 10.09
C TRP A 12 8.71 2.55 11.01
N SER A 13 7.50 2.30 11.51
CA SER A 13 6.89 3.18 12.52
C SER A 13 7.69 3.20 13.82
N ARG A 14 8.24 2.04 14.25
CA ARG A 14 9.16 1.99 15.39
C ARG A 14 10.44 2.80 15.14
N ILE A 15 11.06 2.63 13.97
CA ILE A 15 12.27 3.40 13.62
C ILE A 15 11.98 4.91 13.57
N ALA A 16 10.87 5.32 12.97
CA ALA A 16 10.47 6.72 12.91
C ALA A 16 10.33 7.33 14.32
N LYS A 17 9.72 6.59 15.25
CA LYS A 17 9.62 6.99 16.66
C LYS A 17 10.99 7.12 17.33
N GLU A 18 11.90 6.18 17.09
CA GLU A 18 13.28 6.22 17.61
C GLU A 18 14.06 7.44 17.09
N CYS A 19 13.81 7.83 15.84
CA CYS A 19 14.42 9.00 15.21
C CYS A 19 13.71 10.33 15.51
N GLY A 20 12.58 10.32 16.23
CA GLY A 20 11.81 11.53 16.54
C GLY A 20 11.15 12.16 15.30
N VAL A 21 10.88 11.37 14.25
CA VAL A 21 10.20 11.83 13.03
C VAL A 21 8.82 11.20 12.91
N LYS A 22 7.95 11.85 12.13
CA LYS A 22 6.61 11.36 11.86
C LYS A 22 6.61 10.26 10.81
N PHE A 23 5.71 9.30 10.94
CA PHE A 23 5.56 8.17 10.02
C PHE A 23 4.24 8.26 9.27
N ILE A 24 4.28 8.01 7.96
CA ILE A 24 3.10 7.87 7.12
C ILE A 24 3.07 6.42 6.62
N PRO A 25 2.14 5.57 7.10
CA PRO A 25 2.03 4.20 6.62
C PRO A 25 1.69 4.18 5.13
N VAL A 26 2.20 3.16 4.43
CA VAL A 26 2.01 2.97 2.99
C VAL A 26 1.25 1.67 2.74
N VAL A 27 0.23 1.73 1.89
CA VAL A 27 -0.50 0.57 1.37
C VAL A 27 -0.57 0.61 -0.15
N THR A 28 -0.73 -0.57 -0.76
CA THR A 28 -0.92 -0.73 -2.20
C THR A 28 -1.78 -1.97 -2.47
N PRO A 29 -2.67 -1.96 -3.47
CA PRO A 29 -3.48 -3.13 -3.81
C PRO A 29 -2.68 -4.27 -4.42
N GLY A 30 -1.49 -4.00 -4.95
CA GLY A 30 -0.68 -4.99 -5.66
C GLY A 30 0.67 -4.42 -6.13
N PHE A 31 1.36 -5.18 -6.96
CA PHE A 31 2.51 -4.70 -7.74
C PHE A 31 2.87 -5.78 -8.77
N SER A 32 3.04 -5.39 -10.03
CA SER A 32 3.63 -6.22 -11.08
C SER A 32 4.25 -5.32 -12.12
N ASN A 33 5.58 -5.30 -12.21
CA ASN A 33 6.28 -4.58 -13.27
C ASN A 33 6.45 -5.42 -14.55
N ARG A 34 5.71 -6.53 -14.69
CA ARG A 34 5.82 -7.45 -15.82
C ARG A 34 5.74 -6.74 -17.17
N LEU A 35 4.85 -5.76 -17.32
CA LEU A 35 4.73 -4.97 -18.56
C LEU A 35 6.03 -4.23 -18.91
N LEU A 36 6.69 -3.64 -17.91
CA LEU A 36 7.94 -2.92 -18.07
C LEU A 36 9.11 -3.87 -18.32
N TYR A 37 9.12 -5.02 -17.63
CA TYR A 37 10.10 -6.08 -17.82
C TYR A 37 10.04 -6.68 -19.23
N GLU A 38 8.84 -7.02 -19.72
CA GLU A 38 8.62 -7.58 -21.07
C GLU A 38 8.95 -6.56 -22.17
N ALA A 39 8.79 -5.26 -21.90
CA ALA A 39 9.22 -4.18 -22.78
C ALA A 39 10.75 -3.93 -22.77
N GLY A 40 11.50 -4.62 -21.91
CA GLY A 40 12.95 -4.43 -21.74
C GLY A 40 13.33 -3.11 -21.07
N ILE A 41 12.38 -2.43 -20.42
CA ILE A 41 12.61 -1.18 -19.69
C ILE A 41 13.18 -1.49 -18.31
N ASP A 42 12.54 -2.42 -17.59
CA ASP A 42 13.05 -2.89 -16.31
C ASP A 42 13.93 -4.12 -16.49
N PRO A 43 15.17 -4.14 -15.96
CA PRO A 43 16.07 -5.29 -16.06
C PRO A 43 15.76 -6.39 -15.03
N TRP A 44 14.67 -6.26 -14.26
CA TRP A 44 14.26 -7.17 -13.20
C TRP A 44 12.74 -7.36 -13.23
N LEU A 45 12.30 -8.54 -12.78
CA LEU A 45 10.88 -8.86 -12.62
C LEU A 45 10.54 -8.95 -11.13
N CYS A 46 9.57 -8.16 -10.69
CA CYS A 46 8.94 -8.27 -9.39
C CYS A 46 7.42 -8.28 -9.56
N GLU A 47 6.80 -9.27 -8.94
CA GLU A 47 5.36 -9.46 -9.00
C GLU A 47 4.84 -9.95 -7.65
N ARG A 48 3.74 -9.36 -7.22
CA ARG A 48 2.98 -9.75 -6.05
C ARG A 48 1.79 -10.56 -6.49
N THR A 49 2.01 -11.87 -6.57
CA THR A 49 0.99 -12.82 -6.98
C THR A 49 -0.19 -12.80 -6.00
N ASP A 50 -1.37 -13.12 -6.52
CA ASP A 50 -2.61 -13.27 -5.75
C ASP A 50 -3.08 -11.99 -5.04
N SER A 51 -2.81 -10.82 -5.62
CA SER A 51 -3.38 -9.54 -5.17
C SER A 51 -4.91 -9.57 -5.35
N THR A 52 -5.67 -9.26 -4.29
CA THR A 52 -7.14 -9.15 -4.35
C THR A 52 -7.64 -7.95 -3.54
N PRO A 53 -8.84 -7.41 -3.83
CA PRO A 53 -9.46 -6.37 -3.03
C PRO A 53 -9.57 -6.73 -1.53
N GLU A 54 -9.87 -7.97 -1.18
CA GLU A 54 -9.96 -8.42 0.22
C GLU A 54 -8.61 -8.33 0.92
N LYS A 55 -7.52 -8.74 0.26
CA LYS A 55 -6.17 -8.61 0.82
C LYS A 55 -5.76 -7.14 0.96
N PHE A 56 -6.16 -6.29 0.02
CA PHE A 56 -5.96 -4.85 0.15
C PHE A 56 -6.72 -4.28 1.36
N LYS A 57 -7.98 -4.66 1.53
CA LYS A 57 -8.80 -4.31 2.71
C LYS A 57 -8.14 -4.73 4.02
N GLU A 58 -7.60 -5.95 4.08
CA GLU A 58 -6.86 -6.43 5.24
C GLU A 58 -5.57 -5.62 5.50
N MET A 59 -4.82 -5.25 4.45
CA MET A 59 -3.66 -4.37 4.59
C MET A 59 -4.05 -3.00 5.14
N CYS A 60 -5.10 -2.38 4.58
CA CYS A 60 -5.60 -1.10 5.06
C CYS A 60 -6.02 -1.14 6.54
N LYS A 61 -6.70 -2.21 6.98
CA LYS A 61 -7.05 -2.39 8.41
C LYS A 61 -5.80 -2.62 9.28
N GLY A 62 -4.85 -3.40 8.78
CA GLY A 62 -3.64 -3.77 9.52
C GLY A 62 -2.69 -2.61 9.79
N VAL A 63 -2.71 -1.55 8.97
CA VAL A 63 -1.86 -0.36 9.18
C VAL A 63 -2.46 0.68 10.14
N LEU A 64 -3.73 0.55 10.50
CA LEU A 64 -4.43 1.50 11.38
C LEU A 64 -3.71 1.80 12.72
N PRO A 65 -3.04 0.83 13.39
CA PRO A 65 -2.30 1.09 14.61
C PRO A 65 -1.00 1.89 14.41
N TYR A 66 -0.57 2.09 13.16
CA TYR A 66 0.68 2.76 12.81
C TYR A 66 0.47 4.15 12.20
N ILE A 67 -0.78 4.62 12.11
CA ILE A 67 -1.10 5.99 11.71
C ILE A 67 -0.73 6.92 12.87
N ASP A 68 0.06 7.95 12.59
CA ASP A 68 0.41 8.98 13.57
C ASP A 68 -0.80 9.89 13.84
N ASP A 69 -1.15 10.08 15.11
CA ASP A 69 -2.36 10.81 15.53
C ASP A 69 -2.33 12.31 15.20
N ASP A 70 -1.13 12.91 15.06
CA ASP A 70 -0.98 14.31 14.69
C ASP A 70 -1.06 14.50 13.18
N LEU A 71 -0.50 13.55 12.41
CA LEU A 71 -0.54 13.61 10.94
C LEU A 71 -1.88 13.16 10.37
N ARG A 72 -2.45 12.07 10.90
CA ARG A 72 -3.67 11.40 10.38
C ARG A 72 -3.61 11.10 8.88
N MET A 73 -2.44 10.68 8.41
CA MET A 73 -2.17 10.42 7.00
C MET A 73 -1.84 8.95 6.74
N VAL A 74 -2.27 8.46 5.57
CA VAL A 74 -1.85 7.20 4.96
C VAL A 74 -1.52 7.48 3.49
N PHE A 75 -0.49 6.84 2.96
CA PHE A 75 -0.12 6.94 1.56
C PHE A 75 -0.60 5.69 0.80
N ILE A 76 -1.24 5.91 -0.34
CA ILE A 76 -1.76 4.85 -1.18
C ILE A 76 -0.99 4.86 -2.50
N ALA A 77 -0.16 3.84 -2.69
CA ALA A 77 0.51 3.57 -3.96
C ALA A 77 -0.38 2.62 -4.78
N CYS A 78 -1.04 3.05 -5.84
CA CYS A 78 -1.04 4.40 -6.39
C CYS A 78 -2.39 4.70 -7.06
N GLY A 79 -2.58 5.96 -7.48
CA GLY A 79 -3.77 6.36 -8.25
C GLY A 79 -3.93 5.58 -9.55
N ASN A 80 -2.97 5.74 -10.47
CA ASN A 80 -3.14 5.42 -11.89
C ASN A 80 -1.90 4.79 -12.57
N GLU A 81 -1.00 4.17 -11.81
CA GLU A 81 0.20 3.52 -12.38
C GLU A 81 -0.18 2.14 -12.95
N HIS A 82 -0.82 2.17 -14.11
CA HIS A 82 -1.25 0.94 -14.78
C HIS A 82 -0.07 0.05 -15.19
N THR A 83 1.10 0.64 -15.40
CA THR A 83 2.35 -0.07 -15.75
C THR A 83 2.87 -0.99 -14.65
N GLU A 84 2.51 -0.73 -13.39
CA GLU A 84 2.93 -1.52 -12.22
C GLU A 84 1.79 -2.32 -11.60
N GLY A 85 0.61 -2.39 -12.22
CA GLY A 85 -0.50 -3.23 -11.77
C GLY A 85 -1.05 -2.88 -10.37
N ASN A 86 -0.82 -1.66 -9.89
CA ASN A 86 -1.19 -1.16 -8.55
C ASN A 86 -2.14 0.05 -8.59
N ALA A 87 -2.68 0.40 -9.77
CA ALA A 87 -3.60 1.52 -9.96
C ALA A 87 -4.97 1.30 -9.27
N ILE A 88 -5.22 2.00 -8.16
CA ILE A 88 -6.51 1.94 -7.44
C ILE A 88 -7.68 2.51 -8.26
N LEU A 89 -7.41 3.41 -9.21
CA LEU A 89 -8.44 3.97 -10.09
C LEU A 89 -8.88 3.00 -11.19
N ALA A 90 -8.23 1.83 -11.31
CA ALA A 90 -8.64 0.81 -12.27
C ALA A 90 -9.94 0.09 -11.87
N LEU A 91 -10.24 -0.02 -10.57
CA LEU A 91 -11.43 -0.70 -10.04
C LEU A 91 -12.09 0.13 -8.93
N PRO A 92 -13.40 0.41 -9.00
CA PRO A 92 -14.12 1.21 -7.98
C PRO A 92 -14.01 0.64 -6.56
N GLU A 93 -13.94 -0.69 -6.43
CA GLU A 93 -13.89 -1.40 -5.15
C GLU A 93 -12.73 -0.94 -4.25
N TYR A 94 -11.59 -0.54 -4.84
CA TYR A 94 -10.47 -0.02 -4.05
C TYR A 94 -10.80 1.32 -3.38
N LEU A 95 -11.52 2.21 -4.07
CA LEU A 95 -11.95 3.49 -3.51
C LEU A 95 -13.00 3.31 -2.40
N ASP A 96 -13.90 2.33 -2.58
CA ASP A 96 -14.88 1.96 -1.56
C ASP A 96 -14.19 1.45 -0.29
N ILE A 97 -13.19 0.57 -0.44
CA ILE A 97 -12.37 0.07 0.67
C ILE A 97 -11.64 1.22 1.41
N ILE A 98 -11.03 2.13 0.65
CA ILE A 98 -10.31 3.29 1.21
C ILE A 98 -11.27 4.16 2.00
N SER A 99 -12.45 4.45 1.44
CA SER A 99 -13.48 5.27 2.08
C SER A 99 -14.02 4.59 3.33
N GLU A 100 -14.33 3.30 3.27
CA GLU A 100 -14.83 2.51 4.41
C GLU A 100 -13.86 2.57 5.60
N ILE A 101 -12.56 2.45 5.34
CA ILE A 101 -11.55 2.28 6.40
C ILE A 101 -11.02 3.62 6.92
N PHE A 102 -10.77 4.59 6.03
CA PHE A 102 -10.01 5.79 6.38
C PHE A 102 -10.85 7.07 6.44
N ALA A 103 -12.03 7.15 5.79
CA ALA A 103 -12.76 8.42 5.71
C ALA A 103 -13.47 8.84 7.01
N ASN A 104 -13.68 7.90 7.94
CA ASN A 104 -14.42 8.13 9.20
C ASN A 104 -13.51 8.18 10.44
N ARG A 105 -12.22 8.49 10.29
CA ARG A 105 -11.23 8.54 11.38
C ARG A 105 -10.82 9.97 11.76
#